data_AF-A0A0G1Q0M1-F1
#
_entry.id   AF-A0A0G1Q0M1-F1
#
_cell.length_a   1.000
_cell.length_b   1.000
_cell.length_c   1.000
_cell.angle_alpha   90.00
_cell.angle_beta   90.00
_cell.angle_gamma   90.00
#
_symmetry.space_group_name_H-M   'P 1'
#
loop_
_entity.id
_entity.type
_entity.pdbx_description
1 polymer ?
#
loop_
_entity_poly.entity_id
_entity_poly.type
_entity_poly.pdbx_seq_one_letter_code
_entity_poly.pdbx_strand_id
1 'polypeptide(L)' 'MRLAIEEAKHENPAKIIVAVPVSPKDVADEIEKSVDKFIALQIPEVYLGAVGAYYNRFEQVSDEEVVRLLGESRG' A
#
# COMPACT_ATOMS: atom_id res chain seq x y z
N MET A 1 0.90 7.17 -1.99
CA MET A 1 0.37 6.88 -0.64
C MET A 1 -0.11 8.14 0.09
N ARG A 2 0.72 9.18 0.23
CA ARG A 2 0.38 10.43 0.95
C ARG A 2 -0.98 11.04 0.57
N LEU A 3 -1.25 11.26 -0.72
CA LEU A 3 -2.54 11.82 -1.16
C LEU A 3 -3.75 10.94 -0.78
N ALA A 4 -3.61 9.62 -0.86
CA ALA A 4 -4.68 8.70 -0.47
C ALA A 4 -4.94 8.73 1.04
N ILE A 5 -3.89 8.91 1.87
CA ILE A 5 -4.04 9.11 3.30
C ILE A 5 -4.77 10.43 3.59
N GLU A 6 -4.36 11.52 2.95
CA GLU A 6 -5.00 12.83 3.16
C GLU A 6 -6.47 12.82 2.73
N GLU A 7 -6.77 12.19 1.60
CA GLU A 7 -8.17 12.06 1.16
C GLU A 7 -8.99 11.18 2.11
N ALA A 8 -8.41 10.06 2.58
CA ALA A 8 -9.07 9.24 3.59
C ALA A 8 -9.33 10.00 4.90
N LYS A 9 -8.48 10.97 5.29
CA LYS A 9 -8.72 11.82 6.46
C LYS A 9 -9.93 12.74 6.28
N HIS A 10 -10.20 13.21 5.06
CA HIS A 10 -11.34 14.08 4.78
C HIS A 10 -12.68 13.38 5.02
N GLU A 11 -12.73 12.06 4.86
CA GLU A 11 -13.91 11.22 5.17
C GLU A 11 -14.12 10.98 6.67
N ASN A 12 -13.28 11.58 7.55
CA ASN A 12 -13.33 11.49 9.01
C ASN A 12 -13.50 10.06 9.58
N PRO A 13 -12.66 9.09 9.17
CA PRO A 13 -12.73 7.72 9.65
C PRO A 13 -12.31 7.64 11.13
N ALA A 14 -12.76 6.58 11.82
CA ALA A 14 -12.34 6.35 13.20
C ALA A 14 -10.84 6.05 13.33
N LYS A 15 -10.23 5.42 12.31
CA LYS A 15 -8.79 5.12 12.20
C LYS A 15 -8.39 4.96 10.74
N ILE A 16 -7.13 5.26 10.43
CA ILE A 16 -6.46 4.99 9.15
C ILE A 16 -5.31 4.01 9.40
N ILE A 17 -5.37 2.86 8.72
CA ILE A 17 -4.32 1.83 8.76
C ILE A 17 -3.79 1.64 7.36
N VAL A 18 -2.48 1.81 7.17
CA VAL A 18 -1.82 1.47 5.90
C VAL A 18 -1.14 0.12 6.06
N ALA A 19 -1.51 -0.82 5.20
CA ALA A 19 -0.97 -2.17 5.18
C ALA A 19 -0.37 -2.46 3.79
N VAL A 20 0.90 -2.87 3.76
CA VAL A 20 1.62 -3.20 2.53
C VAL A 20 2.47 -4.47 2.71
N PRO A 21 2.78 -5.22 1.63
CA PRO A 21 3.66 -6.39 1.75
C PRO A 21 5.11 -6.01 2.08
N VAL A 22 5.65 -4.98 1.43
CA VAL A 22 7.04 -4.53 1.61
C VAL A 22 7.14 -3.02 1.55
N SER A 23 8.06 -2.42 2.32
CA SER A 23 8.34 -0.99 2.26
C SER A 23 9.82 -0.69 2.58
N PRO A 24 10.46 0.25 1.87
CA PRO A 24 11.71 0.86 2.33
C PRO A 24 11.56 1.51 3.72
N LYS A 25 12.64 1.50 4.52
CA LYS A 25 12.62 2.02 5.90
C LYS A 25 12.22 3.50 5.99
N ASP A 26 12.74 4.33 5.10
CA ASP A 26 12.46 5.76 5.03
C ASP A 26 10.99 6.05 4.69
N VAL A 27 10.42 5.29 3.75
CA VAL A 27 9.00 5.40 3.36
C VAL A 27 8.09 4.93 4.50
N ALA A 28 8.43 3.82 5.17
CA ALA A 28 7.71 3.34 6.35
C ALA A 28 7.68 4.41 7.45
N ASP A 29 8.81 5.03 7.74
CA ASP A 29 8.94 6.08 8.76
C ASP A 29 8.14 7.35 8.42
N GLU A 30 8.02 7.71 7.13
CA GLU A 30 7.18 8.83 6.71
C GLU A 30 5.69 8.52 6.86
N ILE A 31 5.28 7.33 6.43
CA ILE A 31 3.87 6.92 6.47
C ILE A 31 3.40 6.75 7.91
N GLU A 32 4.19 6.10 8.77
CA GLU A 32 3.83 5.84 10.17
C GLU A 32 3.52 7.14 10.94
N LYS A 33 4.16 8.26 10.59
CA LYS A 33 3.87 9.59 11.18
C LYS A 33 2.53 10.17 10.75
N SER A 34 1.92 9.64 9.69
CA SER A 34 0.77 10.22 9.01
C SER A 34 -0.53 9.44 9.21
N VAL A 35 -0.48 8.29 9.87
CA VAL A 35 -1.60 7.33 10.05
C VAL A 35 -1.63 6.79 11.47
N ASP A 36 -2.74 6.19 11.90
CA ASP A 36 -2.85 5.58 13.23
C ASP A 36 -1.99 4.32 13.37
N LYS A 37 -1.82 3.58 12.27
CA LYS A 37 -0.99 2.38 12.24
C LYS A 37 -0.43 2.09 10.85
N PHE A 38 0.87 1.83 10.79
CA PHE A 38 1.51 1.28 9.61
C PHE A 38 1.84 -0.20 9.83
N ILE A 39 1.59 -1.04 8.82
CA ILE A 39 1.87 -2.48 8.85
C ILE A 39 2.59 -2.86 7.56
N ALA A 40 3.79 -3.39 7.67
CA ALA A 40 4.51 -4.03 6.58
C ALA A 40 4.90 -5.45 6.97
N LEU A 41 4.78 -6.41 6.05
CA LEU A 41 5.29 -7.77 6.30
C LEU A 41 6.83 -7.78 6.27
N GLN A 42 7.42 -6.94 5.43
CA GLN A 42 8.86 -6.78 5.32
C GLN A 42 9.26 -5.30 5.26
N ILE A 43 10.17 -4.91 6.14
CA ILE A 43 10.93 -3.65 6.05
C ILE A 43 12.41 -4.07 5.99
N PRO A 44 12.94 -4.36 4.79
CA PRO A 44 14.28 -4.91 4.64
C PRO A 44 15.34 -3.88 5.01
N GLU A 45 16.44 -4.34 5.64
CA GLU A 45 17.58 -3.48 5.96
C GLU A 45 18.20 -2.84 4.71
N VAL A 46 18.23 -3.61 3.62
CA VAL A 46 18.65 -3.16 2.29
C VAL A 46 17.51 -3.36 1.32
N TYR A 47 16.96 -2.26 0.81
CA TYR A 47 15.91 -2.33 -0.20
C TYR A 47 16.51 -2.69 -1.57
N LEU A 48 15.99 -3.74 -2.23
CA LEU A 48 16.45 -4.26 -3.53
C LEU A 48 16.23 -3.32 -4.74
N GLY A 49 15.91 -2.04 -4.51
CA GLY A 49 15.72 -1.02 -5.54
C GLY A 49 14.33 -1.00 -6.18
N ALA A 50 13.56 -2.09 -6.15
CA ALA A 50 12.22 -2.14 -6.73
C ALA A 50 11.29 -3.08 -5.96
N VAL A 51 9.98 -2.78 -5.97
CA VAL A 51 8.94 -3.60 -5.33
C VAL A 51 8.87 -4.99 -5.99
N GLY A 52 9.00 -5.06 -7.31
CA GLY A 52 8.92 -6.33 -8.04
C GLY A 52 10.01 -7.35 -7.67
N ALA A 53 11.14 -6.90 -7.10
CA ALA A 53 12.21 -7.80 -6.66
C ALA A 53 11.81 -8.69 -5.47
N TYR A 54 10.71 -8.38 -4.78
CA TYR A 54 10.18 -9.17 -3.66
C TYR A 54 9.12 -10.18 -4.09
N TYR A 55 8.83 -10.29 -5.40
CA TYR A 55 7.81 -11.18 -5.95
C TYR A 55 8.43 -12.14 -6.97
N ASN A 56 8.15 -13.43 -6.82
CA ASN A 56 8.52 -14.43 -7.84
C ASN A 56 7.82 -14.19 -9.18
N ARG A 57 6.61 -13.60 -9.15
CA ARG A 57 5.85 -13.16 -10.32
C ARG A 57 5.33 -11.75 -10.06
N PHE A 58 5.74 -10.81 -10.89
CA PHE A 58 5.34 -9.41 -10.83
C PHE A 58 4.79 -8.98 -12.18
N GLU A 59 3.77 -9.71 -12.63
CA GLU A 59 3.07 -9.45 -13.89
C GLU A 59 2.27 -8.16 -13.81
N GLN A 60 2.14 -7.48 -14.95
CA GLN A 60 1.35 -6.26 -15.03
C GLN A 60 -0.15 -6.61 -14.91
N VAL A 61 -0.85 -5.91 -14.03
CA VAL A 61 -2.32 -5.98 -13.94
C VAL A 61 -2.90 -5.00 -14.95
N SER A 62 -3.82 -5.46 -15.81
CA SER A 62 -4.46 -4.61 -16.83
C SER A 62 -5.67 -3.86 -16.29
N ASP A 63 -6.08 -2.79 -16.97
CA ASP A 63 -7.27 -2.02 -16.59
C ASP A 63 -8.53 -2.90 -16.62
N GLU A 64 -8.65 -3.80 -17.62
CA GLU A 64 -9.76 -4.74 -17.72
C GLU A 64 -9.82 -5.69 -16.51
N GLU A 65 -8.66 -6.15 -16.04
CA GLU A 65 -8.57 -7.00 -14.86
C GLU A 65 -9.01 -6.23 -13.60
N VAL A 66 -8.56 -4.99 -13.43
CA VAL A 66 -8.99 -4.14 -12.30
C VAL A 66 -10.51 -3.92 -12.32
N VAL A 67 -11.09 -3.57 -13.48
CA VAL A 67 -12.54 -3.34 -13.62
C VAL A 67 -13.33 -4.61 -13.30
N ARG A 68 -12.87 -5.77 -13.80
CA ARG A 68 -13.50 -7.06 -13.49
C ARG A 68 -13.51 -7.34 -11.99
N LEU A 69 -12.36 -7.21 -11.32
CA LEU A 69 -12.23 -7.45 -9.88
C LEU A 69 -13.09 -6.49 -9.04
N LEU A 70 -13.17 -5.21 -9.44
CA LEU A 70 -14.06 -4.25 -8.78
C LEU A 70 -15.53 -4.66 -8.92
N GLY A 71 -15.94 -5.18 -10.08
CA GLY A 71 -17.29 -5.71 -10.31
C GLY A 71 -17.61 -6.92 -9.42
N GLU A 72 -16.66 -7.82 -9.24
CA GLU A 72 -16.81 -9.00 -8.35
C GLU A 72 -16.90 -8.63 -6.87
N SER A 73 -16.25 -7.54 -6.46
CA SER A 73 -16.25 -7.07 -5.06
C SER A 73 -17.50 -6.29 -4.64
N ARG A 74 -18.31 -5.84 -5.59
CA ARG A 74 -19.55 -5.10 -5.33
C ARG A 74 -20.69 -6.10 -5.07
N GLY A 75 -20.88 -6.42 -3.79
CA GLY A 75 -22.11 -7.04 -3.28
C GLY A 75 -23.24 -6.04 -3.16
#